data_AF-A0A3E3DX46-F1
#
_entry.id   AF-A0A3E3DX46-F1
#
_cell.length_a   1.000
_cell.length_b   1.000
_cell.length_c   1.000
_cell.angle_alpha   90.00
_cell.angle_beta   90.00
_cell.angle_gamma   90.00
#
_symmetry.space_group_name_H-M   'P 1'
#
loop_
_entity.id
_entity.type
_entity.pdbx_description
1 polymer ?
#
loop_
_entity_poly.entity_id
_entity_poly.type
_entity_poly.pdbx_seq_one_letter_code
_entity_poly.pdbx_strand_id
1 'polypeptide(L)'
;MVTITGTKKEVEQILSGVCSHTDINGNCVCDENCIQCKEGCIQAYGVELKITKPKRWKPKEGDDYYTFYEEYKARPYIDRLIWNYNIVDERNYEYGHVYKTEEEAQNSFIVFKTINENKMTIDEIDGWIADDGRKHIYCIKHGIGSNTIQIDYARSILEANTDYFKDKEIAQKVINECGKEALKKYYFKVVD
;
A
#
# COMPACT_ATOMS: atom_id res chain seq x y z
N MET A 1 7.73 -7.10 27.70
CA MET A 1 7.84 -7.68 26.35
C MET A 1 6.58 -7.28 25.60
N VAL A 2 6.70 -6.46 24.56
CA VAL A 2 5.55 -5.95 23.80
C VAL A 2 5.53 -6.69 22.47
N THR A 3 4.50 -7.48 22.20
CA THR A 3 4.40 -8.17 20.91
C THR A 3 3.64 -7.30 19.91
N ILE A 4 4.29 -6.89 18.83
CA ILE A 4 3.64 -6.21 17.70
C ILE A 4 3.34 -7.27 16.66
N THR A 5 2.07 -7.44 16.33
CA THR A 5 1.59 -8.43 15.34
C THR A 5 0.98 -7.69 14.16
N GLY A 6 1.40 -8.03 12.94
CA GLY A 6 0.89 -7.41 11.73
C GLY A 6 1.61 -7.92 10.49
N THR A 7 1.13 -7.56 9.31
CA THR A 7 1.86 -7.76 8.06
C THR A 7 3.18 -6.98 8.05
N LYS A 8 4.12 -7.35 7.18
CA LYS A 8 5.42 -6.65 7.06
C LYS A 8 5.21 -5.15 6.86
N LYS A 9 4.27 -4.77 6.00
CA LYS A 9 3.93 -3.36 5.72
C LYS A 9 3.37 -2.64 6.96
N GLU A 10 2.45 -3.27 7.71
CA GLU A 10 1.89 -2.69 8.93
C GLU A 10 2.96 -2.54 10.03
N VAL A 11 3.83 -3.54 10.17
CA VAL A 11 4.96 -3.47 11.11
C VAL A 11 5.95 -2.38 10.70
N GLU A 12 6.29 -2.28 9.42
CA GLU A 12 7.17 -1.21 8.90
C GLU A 12 6.56 0.18 9.10
N GLN A 13 5.25 0.34 8.89
CA GLN A 13 4.54 1.59 9.14
C GLN A 13 4.52 1.95 10.63
N ILE A 14 4.22 0.99 11.52
CA ILE A 14 4.29 1.20 12.98
C ILE A 14 5.70 1.64 13.38
N LEU A 15 6.75 0.98 12.87
CA LEU A 15 8.14 1.26 13.21
C LEU A 15 8.64 2.59 12.62
N SER A 16 8.17 2.98 11.43
CA SER A 16 8.52 4.26 10.81
C SER A 16 8.07 5.48 11.61
N GLY A 17 7.08 5.32 12.51
CA GLY A 17 6.58 6.36 13.41
C GLY A 17 7.30 6.49 14.76
N VAL A 18 8.30 5.66 15.06
CA VAL A 18 8.90 5.53 16.42
C VAL A 18 10.32 6.13 16.52
N CYS A 19 10.76 6.95 15.56
CA CYS A 19 12.08 7.57 15.65
C CYS A 19 12.10 8.61 16.80
N SER A 20 12.90 8.33 17.83
CA SER A 20 13.09 9.20 19.00
C SER A 20 14.41 9.98 18.97
N HIS A 21 15.22 9.83 17.92
CA HIS A 21 16.46 10.59 17.75
C HIS A 21 16.17 11.92 17.05
N THR A 22 15.78 12.89 17.87
CA THR A 22 15.73 14.28 17.46
C THR A 22 16.98 15.02 17.93
N ASP A 23 17.49 15.95 17.13
CA ASP A 23 18.52 16.90 17.59
C ASP A 23 17.94 17.82 18.69
N ILE A 24 18.78 18.70 19.21
CA ILE A 24 18.38 19.71 20.21
C ILE A 24 17.27 20.65 19.72
N ASN A 25 16.97 20.67 18.43
CA ASN A 25 15.94 21.47 17.79
C ASN A 25 14.68 20.65 17.44
N GLY A 26 14.63 19.36 17.75
CA GLY A 26 13.50 18.49 17.43
C GLY A 26 13.55 17.87 16.03
N ASN A 27 14.63 18.04 15.27
CA ASN A 27 14.76 17.48 13.92
C ASN A 27 15.21 16.03 13.97
N CYS A 28 14.57 15.16 13.20
CA CYS A 28 14.97 13.77 13.04
C CYS A 28 16.37 13.70 12.40
N VAL A 29 17.35 13.10 13.09
CA VAL A 29 18.77 13.08 12.66
C VAL A 29 19.19 11.76 12.01
N CYS A 30 18.28 10.82 11.81
CA CYS A 30 18.63 9.53 11.23
C CYS A 30 18.71 9.60 9.69
N ASP A 31 19.81 9.14 9.13
CA ASP A 31 19.97 8.93 7.70
C ASP A 31 19.41 7.56 7.26
N GLU A 32 19.41 7.31 5.95
CA GLU A 32 19.03 6.05 5.31
C GLU A 32 19.88 4.82 5.73
N ASN A 33 20.95 5.04 6.49
CA ASN A 33 21.89 4.03 6.97
C ASN A 33 21.80 3.79 8.50
N CYS A 34 20.83 4.38 9.19
CA CYS A 34 20.69 4.24 10.65
C CYS A 34 20.30 2.79 11.06
N ILE A 35 21.32 1.96 11.32
CA ILE A 35 21.23 0.58 11.81
C ILE A 35 20.46 0.48 13.14
N GLN A 36 20.42 1.54 13.96
CA GLN A 36 19.67 1.56 15.23
C GLN A 36 18.14 1.51 15.05
N CYS A 37 17.59 1.97 13.91
CA CYS A 37 16.14 1.98 13.67
C CYS A 37 15.59 0.64 13.13
N LYS A 38 16.39 -0.18 12.46
CA LYS A 38 15.91 -1.47 11.90
C LYS A 38 15.99 -2.65 12.87
N GLU A 39 16.96 -2.67 13.78
CA GLU A 39 17.14 -3.80 14.72
C GLU A 39 17.31 -3.35 16.19
N GLY A 40 17.91 -2.17 16.42
CA GLY A 40 18.24 -1.68 17.76
C GLY A 40 17.02 -1.31 18.63
N CYS A 41 16.03 -0.61 18.08
CA CYS A 41 14.80 -0.25 18.80
C CYS A 41 13.96 -1.48 19.19
N ILE A 42 13.95 -2.53 18.37
CA ILE A 42 13.18 -3.76 18.63
C ILE A 42 13.79 -4.52 19.82
N GLN A 43 15.12 -4.60 19.90
CA GLN A 43 15.82 -5.23 21.03
C GLN A 43 15.72 -4.41 22.33
N ALA A 44 15.86 -3.08 22.28
CA ALA A 44 15.89 -2.22 23.47
C ALA A 44 14.58 -2.23 24.30
N TYR A 45 13.43 -2.41 23.64
CA TYR A 45 12.12 -2.45 24.31
C TYR A 45 11.59 -3.88 24.56
N GLY A 46 12.38 -4.91 24.23
CA GLY A 46 11.92 -6.31 24.25
C GLY A 46 10.66 -6.49 23.41
N VAL A 47 10.67 -5.92 22.21
CA VAL A 47 9.54 -6.00 21.28
C VAL A 47 9.69 -7.26 20.44
N GLU A 48 8.69 -8.14 20.48
CA GLU A 48 8.64 -9.30 19.60
C GLU A 48 7.81 -8.93 18.37
N LEU A 49 8.44 -8.94 17.18
CA LEU A 49 7.73 -8.73 15.93
C LEU A 49 7.18 -10.05 15.41
N LYS A 50 5.87 -10.20 15.46
CA LYS A 50 5.19 -11.33 14.84
C LYS A 50 4.64 -10.89 13.50
N ILE A 51 5.45 -11.02 12.46
CA ILE A 51 5.00 -10.76 11.09
C ILE A 51 4.00 -11.85 10.69
N THR A 52 2.72 -11.52 10.71
CA THR A 52 1.67 -12.41 10.21
C THR A 52 1.55 -12.20 8.72
N LYS A 53 1.65 -13.28 7.95
CA LYS A 53 1.26 -13.22 6.54
C LYS A 53 -0.22 -12.83 6.48
N PRO A 54 -0.61 -11.86 5.63
CA PRO A 54 -2.03 -11.57 5.44
C PRO A 54 -2.73 -12.87 5.05
N LYS A 55 -3.93 -13.13 5.59
CA LYS A 55 -4.74 -14.34 5.32
C LYS A 55 -5.29 -14.33 3.89
N ARG A 56 -4.41 -14.21 2.89
CA ARG A 56 -4.78 -14.28 1.48
C ARG A 56 -4.75 -15.74 1.05
N TRP A 57 -5.77 -16.16 0.32
CA TRP A 57 -5.79 -17.48 -0.31
C TRP A 57 -4.52 -17.67 -1.14
N LYS A 58 -3.80 -18.77 -0.91
CA LYS A 58 -2.62 -19.18 -1.69
C LYS A 58 -2.98 -20.49 -2.42
N PRO A 59 -2.75 -20.59 -3.75
CA PRO A 59 -2.96 -21.82 -4.48
C PRO A 59 -1.99 -22.91 -4.01
N LYS A 60 -2.35 -24.19 -4.21
CA LYS A 60 -1.43 -25.32 -4.09
C LYS A 60 -0.71 -25.55 -5.40
N GLU A 61 0.34 -26.38 -5.38
CA GLU A 61 0.98 -26.83 -6.62
C GLU A 61 -0.04 -27.44 -7.58
N GLY A 62 -0.01 -27.03 -8.85
CA GLY A 62 -0.93 -27.48 -9.87
C GLY A 62 -2.31 -26.80 -9.83
N ASP A 63 -2.62 -25.98 -8.83
CA ASP A 63 -3.88 -25.22 -8.81
C ASP A 63 -3.80 -24.07 -9.83
N ASP A 64 -4.92 -23.80 -10.50
CA ASP A 64 -5.09 -22.59 -11.28
C ASP A 64 -5.29 -21.37 -10.39
N TYR A 65 -4.74 -20.23 -10.83
CA TYR A 65 -5.02 -18.92 -10.28
C TYR A 65 -5.17 -17.89 -11.39
N TYR A 66 -5.87 -16.80 -11.07
CA TYR A 66 -6.04 -15.66 -11.96
C TYR A 66 -5.14 -14.51 -11.51
N THR A 67 -4.62 -13.77 -12.48
CA THR A 67 -3.83 -12.55 -12.25
C THR A 67 -4.14 -11.53 -13.34
N PHE A 68 -3.67 -10.29 -13.17
CA PHE A 68 -3.69 -9.31 -14.24
C PHE A 68 -2.28 -8.81 -14.50
N TYR A 69 -1.96 -8.63 -15.77
CA TYR A 69 -0.69 -8.04 -16.20
C TYR A 69 -0.91 -6.65 -16.76
N GLU A 70 -0.03 -5.74 -16.38
CA GLU A 70 0.14 -4.47 -17.06
C GLU A 70 1.41 -4.56 -17.91
N GLU A 71 1.22 -4.71 -19.22
CA GLU A 71 2.33 -4.67 -20.16
C GLU A 71 2.50 -3.25 -20.70
N TYR A 72 3.74 -2.78 -20.78
CA TYR A 72 4.05 -1.46 -21.31
C TYR A 72 3.56 -1.35 -22.76
N LYS A 73 2.58 -0.46 -23.00
CA LYS A 73 1.89 -0.21 -24.29
C LYS A 73 0.93 -1.30 -24.78
N ALA A 74 0.65 -2.33 -23.99
CA ALA A 74 -0.42 -3.28 -24.31
C ALA A 74 -1.63 -3.05 -23.41
N ARG A 75 -2.80 -3.53 -23.87
CA ARG A 75 -3.98 -3.52 -23.02
C ARG A 75 -3.75 -4.50 -21.87
N PRO A 76 -3.93 -4.08 -20.62
CA PRO A 76 -3.89 -5.01 -19.50
C PRO A 76 -4.93 -6.11 -19.73
N TYR A 77 -4.56 -7.34 -19.37
CA TYR A 77 -5.40 -8.52 -19.55
C TYR A 77 -5.37 -9.40 -18.30
N ILE A 78 -6.45 -10.15 -18.12
CA ILE A 78 -6.56 -11.17 -17.08
C ILE A 78 -5.97 -12.46 -17.65
N ASP A 79 -5.08 -13.08 -16.90
CA ASP A 79 -4.46 -14.34 -17.26
C ASP A 79 -4.82 -15.43 -16.24
N ARG A 80 -4.84 -16.68 -16.71
CA ARG A 80 -5.00 -17.88 -15.88
C ARG A 80 -3.71 -18.67 -15.94
N LEU A 81 -3.10 -18.86 -14.77
CA LEU A 81 -1.82 -19.52 -14.61
C LEU A 81 -1.94 -20.70 -13.66
N ILE A 82 -1.00 -21.63 -13.78
CA ILE A 82 -0.88 -22.78 -12.88
C ILE A 82 0.21 -22.48 -11.87
N TRP A 83 -0.09 -22.63 -10.59
CA TRP A 83 0.85 -22.42 -9.51
C TRP A 83 1.88 -23.54 -9.46
N ASN A 84 3.16 -23.20 -9.66
CA ASN A 84 4.29 -24.13 -9.68
C ASN A 84 5.44 -23.70 -8.75
N TYR A 85 5.15 -22.82 -7.78
CA TYR A 85 6.15 -22.22 -6.86
C TYR A 85 7.35 -21.57 -7.58
N ASN A 86 7.17 -21.14 -8.83
CA ASN A 86 8.23 -20.46 -9.54
C ASN A 86 8.35 -19.01 -9.05
N ILE A 87 9.41 -18.32 -9.49
CA ILE A 87 9.66 -16.93 -9.08
C ILE A 87 8.53 -15.97 -9.49
N VAL A 88 7.84 -16.24 -10.60
CA VAL A 88 6.72 -15.41 -11.08
C VAL A 88 5.52 -15.58 -10.17
N ASP A 89 5.22 -16.81 -9.76
CA ASP A 89 4.14 -17.15 -8.85
C ASP A 89 4.32 -16.48 -7.49
N GLU A 90 5.51 -16.64 -6.88
CA GLU A 90 5.80 -16.04 -5.59
C GLU A 90 5.76 -14.50 -5.68
N ARG A 91 6.30 -13.91 -6.75
CA ARG A 91 6.23 -12.46 -6.98
C ARG A 91 4.79 -11.95 -7.12
N ASN A 92 3.95 -12.64 -7.89
CA ASN A 92 2.54 -12.30 -8.04
C ASN A 92 1.81 -12.40 -6.69
N TYR A 93 2.12 -13.43 -5.88
CA TYR A 93 1.52 -13.60 -4.55
C TYR A 93 1.95 -12.51 -3.57
N GLU A 94 3.23 -12.13 -3.57
CA GLU A 94 3.77 -11.04 -2.75
C GLU A 94 3.08 -9.71 -3.05
N TYR A 95 2.94 -9.35 -4.34
CA TYR A 95 2.19 -8.18 -4.79
C TYR A 95 0.68 -8.28 -4.55
N GLY A 96 0.16 -9.45 -4.18
CA GLY A 96 -1.26 -9.66 -3.94
C GLY A 96 -2.07 -9.63 -5.22
N HIS A 97 -1.49 -10.13 -6.32
CA HIS A 97 -2.08 -10.26 -7.65
C HIS A 97 -2.47 -11.73 -7.95
N VAL A 98 -2.74 -12.52 -6.91
CA VAL A 98 -3.16 -13.92 -7.05
C VAL A 98 -4.60 -14.03 -6.56
N TYR A 99 -5.48 -14.40 -7.49
CA TYR A 99 -6.93 -14.44 -7.28
C TYR A 99 -7.47 -15.83 -7.55
N LYS A 100 -8.49 -16.23 -6.80
CA LYS A 100 -9.09 -17.56 -6.94
C LYS A 100 -10.02 -17.64 -8.14
N THR A 101 -10.64 -16.52 -8.49
CA THR A 101 -11.58 -16.43 -9.61
C THR A 101 -11.18 -15.30 -10.57
N GLU A 102 -11.61 -15.44 -11.82
CA GLU A 102 -11.44 -14.41 -12.83
C GLU A 102 -12.12 -13.10 -12.42
N GLU A 103 -13.32 -13.19 -11.82
CA GLU A 103 -14.08 -12.04 -11.33
C GLU A 103 -13.32 -11.25 -10.25
N GLU A 104 -12.62 -11.94 -9.34
CA GLU A 104 -11.76 -11.26 -8.36
C GLU A 104 -10.61 -10.51 -9.03
N ALA A 105 -9.99 -11.11 -10.05
CA ALA A 105 -8.93 -10.47 -10.81
C ALA A 105 -9.45 -9.26 -11.60
N GLN A 106 -10.62 -9.37 -12.23
CA GLN A 106 -11.28 -8.27 -12.94
C GLN A 106 -11.62 -7.12 -12.00
N ASN A 107 -12.20 -7.40 -10.82
CA ASN A 107 -12.52 -6.38 -9.83
C ASN A 107 -11.26 -5.67 -9.32
N SER A 108 -10.20 -6.42 -9.02
CA SER A 108 -8.94 -5.80 -8.62
C SER A 108 -8.33 -4.95 -9.74
N PHE A 109 -8.47 -5.37 -10.99
CA PHE A 109 -7.99 -4.62 -12.14
C PHE A 109 -8.76 -3.30 -12.31
N ILE A 110 -10.09 -3.31 -12.15
CA ILE A 110 -10.91 -2.08 -12.19
C ILE A 110 -10.42 -1.09 -11.12
N VAL A 111 -10.23 -1.56 -9.88
CA VAL A 111 -9.72 -0.70 -8.79
C VAL A 111 -8.35 -0.11 -9.13
N PHE A 112 -7.42 -0.96 -9.57
CA PHE A 112 -6.08 -0.53 -9.98
C PHE A 112 -6.12 0.51 -11.09
N LYS A 113 -6.89 0.26 -12.14
CA LYS A 113 -7.03 1.15 -13.29
C LYS A 113 -7.63 2.49 -12.87
N THR A 114 -8.73 2.49 -12.13
CA THR A 114 -9.38 3.72 -11.67
C THR A 114 -8.44 4.57 -10.83
N ILE A 115 -7.62 3.96 -9.96
CA ILE A 115 -6.62 4.71 -9.18
C ILE A 115 -5.54 5.28 -10.08
N ASN A 116 -4.95 4.47 -10.96
CA ASN A 116 -3.86 4.92 -11.84
C ASN A 116 -4.27 5.99 -12.84
N GLU A 117 -5.51 5.97 -13.33
CA GLU A 117 -6.03 6.98 -14.26
C GLU A 117 -6.33 8.33 -13.59
N ASN A 118 -6.55 8.34 -12.27
CA ASN A 118 -6.96 9.55 -11.55
C ASN A 118 -5.88 10.10 -10.60
N LYS A 119 -4.88 9.30 -10.24
CA LYS A 119 -3.79 9.75 -9.37
C LYS A 119 -2.88 10.76 -10.07
N MET A 120 -2.21 11.55 -9.25
CA MET A 120 -1.18 12.48 -9.71
C MET A 120 0.02 11.73 -10.26
N THR A 121 0.61 12.29 -11.31
CA THR A 121 1.92 11.83 -11.81
C THR A 121 3.04 12.32 -10.89
N ILE A 122 4.25 11.77 -11.06
CA ILE A 122 5.43 12.25 -10.34
C ILE A 122 5.71 13.73 -10.64
N ASP A 123 5.60 14.15 -11.91
CA ASP A 123 5.80 15.54 -12.33
C ASP A 123 4.79 16.50 -11.68
N GLU A 124 3.55 16.05 -11.48
CA GLU A 124 2.51 16.85 -10.82
C GLU A 124 2.77 16.99 -9.32
N ILE A 125 3.32 15.94 -8.69
CA ILE A 125 3.75 15.97 -7.30
C ILE A 125 4.97 16.91 -7.15
N ASP A 126 5.97 16.79 -8.01
CA ASP A 126 7.16 17.64 -7.99
C ASP A 126 6.80 19.12 -8.20
N GLY A 127 5.88 19.40 -9.12
CA GLY A 127 5.34 20.74 -9.33
C GLY A 127 4.58 21.28 -8.11
N TRP A 128 3.85 20.42 -7.40
CA TRP A 128 3.18 20.80 -6.15
C TRP A 128 4.18 21.10 -5.02
N ILE A 129 5.25 20.30 -4.89
CA ILE A 129 6.33 20.53 -3.93
C ILE A 129 7.02 21.87 -4.23
N ALA A 130 7.29 22.16 -5.51
CA ALA A 130 7.93 23.40 -5.94
C ALA A 130 7.09 24.67 -5.66
N ASP A 131 5.76 24.55 -5.52
CA ASP A 131 4.85 25.63 -5.11
C ASP A 131 4.66 25.68 -3.57
N ASP A 132 5.67 25.23 -2.81
CA ASP A 132 5.70 25.13 -1.34
C ASP A 132 4.52 24.35 -0.73
N GLY A 133 3.88 23.46 -1.48
CA GLY A 133 2.72 22.69 -1.00
C GLY A 133 1.53 23.54 -0.57
N ARG A 134 1.39 24.76 -1.11
CA ARG A 134 0.36 25.72 -0.67
C ARG A 134 -1.07 25.24 -0.91
N LYS A 135 -1.27 24.33 -1.87
CA LYS A 135 -2.56 23.72 -2.17
C LYS A 135 -2.69 22.39 -1.45
N HIS A 136 -3.88 22.00 -1.04
CA HIS A 136 -4.08 20.64 -0.54
C HIS A 136 -4.09 19.66 -1.71
N ILE A 137 -3.35 18.55 -1.56
CA ILE A 137 -3.54 17.34 -2.36
C ILE A 137 -4.17 16.28 -1.47
N TYR A 138 -4.91 15.37 -2.08
CA TYR A 138 -5.78 14.45 -1.36
C TYR A 138 -5.29 13.02 -1.51
N CYS A 139 -5.58 12.17 -0.54
CA CYS A 139 -5.31 10.75 -0.61
C CYS A 139 -6.47 9.96 -0.02
N ILE A 140 -6.61 8.70 -0.43
CA ILE A 140 -7.58 7.78 0.15
C ILE A 140 -6.85 6.99 1.23
N LYS A 141 -7.42 6.93 2.43
CA LYS A 141 -6.89 6.17 3.57
C LYS A 141 -7.90 5.15 4.09
N HIS A 142 -7.39 4.06 4.63
CA HIS A 142 -8.15 3.12 5.45
C HIS A 142 -7.86 3.40 6.93
N GLY A 143 -8.89 3.79 7.67
CA GLY A 143 -8.78 4.01 9.12
C GLY A 143 -8.78 2.67 9.86
N ILE A 144 -7.66 2.29 10.46
CA ILE A 144 -7.51 1.01 11.17
C ILE A 144 -8.56 0.87 12.30
N GLY A 145 -8.76 1.90 13.11
CA GLY A 145 -9.68 1.86 14.25
C GLY A 145 -11.16 1.95 13.87
N SER A 146 -11.50 2.68 12.80
CA SER A 146 -12.88 2.83 12.33
C SER A 146 -13.27 1.77 11.29
N ASN A 147 -12.28 1.05 10.74
CA ASN A 147 -12.42 0.18 9.57
C ASN A 147 -13.10 0.87 8.37
N THR A 148 -12.89 2.18 8.20
CA THR A 148 -13.55 2.97 7.15
C THR A 148 -12.57 3.47 6.09
N ILE A 149 -13.05 3.55 4.85
CA ILE A 149 -12.40 4.31 3.78
C ILE A 149 -12.76 5.79 3.93
N GLN A 150 -11.74 6.65 3.97
CA GLN A 150 -11.85 8.09 4.12
C GLN A 150 -10.91 8.84 3.17
N ILE A 151 -11.22 10.10 2.89
CA ILE A 151 -10.35 11.00 2.15
C ILE A 151 -9.63 11.88 3.17
N ASP A 152 -8.31 11.91 3.07
CA ASP A 152 -7.43 12.78 3.85
C ASP A 152 -6.67 13.71 2.89
N TYR A 153 -5.88 14.65 3.42
CA TYR A 153 -5.08 15.57 2.63
C TYR A 153 -3.67 15.73 3.16
N ALA A 154 -2.73 15.94 2.24
CA ALA A 154 -1.38 16.36 2.56
C ALA A 154 -1.25 17.88 2.38
N ARG A 155 -0.44 18.49 3.25
CA ARG A 155 -0.16 19.93 3.24
C ARG A 155 1.33 20.24 3.18
N SER A 156 2.17 19.45 3.84
CA SER A 156 3.62 19.69 3.88
C SER A 156 4.46 18.42 3.93
N ILE A 157 3.83 17.24 4.05
CA ILE A 157 4.51 15.95 4.16
C ILE A 157 3.81 14.96 3.24
N LEU A 158 4.60 14.25 2.44
CA LEU A 158 4.16 13.11 1.66
C LEU A 158 4.45 11.82 2.42
N GLU A 159 3.50 10.91 2.39
CA GLU A 159 3.63 9.56 2.92
C GLU A 159 4.17 8.65 1.82
N ALA A 160 5.17 7.84 2.16
CA ALA A 160 5.74 6.89 1.21
C ALA A 160 4.68 5.84 0.81
N ASN A 161 4.65 5.49 -0.48
CA ASN A 161 3.71 4.52 -1.07
C ASN A 161 2.22 4.93 -0.96
N THR A 162 1.93 6.23 -0.99
CA THR A 162 0.57 6.77 -1.03
C THR A 162 0.32 7.42 -2.38
N ASP A 163 -0.76 7.01 -3.06
CA ASP A 163 -1.23 7.69 -4.27
C ASP A 163 -2.01 8.96 -3.88
N TYR A 164 -1.66 10.07 -4.54
CA TYR A 164 -2.25 11.39 -4.32
C TYR A 164 -3.16 11.82 -5.48
N PHE A 165 -4.11 12.70 -5.19
CA PHE A 165 -5.09 13.25 -6.10
C PHE A 165 -5.09 14.78 -6.00
N LYS A 166 -5.25 15.46 -7.14
CA LYS A 166 -5.21 16.93 -7.18
C LYS A 166 -6.29 17.57 -6.32
N ASP A 167 -7.48 16.99 -6.34
CA ASP A 167 -8.67 17.54 -5.68
C ASP A 167 -9.46 16.45 -4.95
N LYS A 168 -10.24 16.87 -3.95
CA LYS A 168 -11.05 15.98 -3.12
C LYS A 168 -12.11 15.26 -3.96
N GLU A 169 -12.66 15.95 -4.95
CA GLU A 169 -13.70 15.46 -5.86
C GLU A 169 -13.19 14.27 -6.68
N ILE A 170 -11.90 14.29 -7.08
CA ILE A 170 -11.28 13.19 -7.80
C ILE A 170 -11.15 11.97 -6.87
N ALA A 171 -10.67 12.15 -5.64
CA ALA A 171 -10.59 11.07 -4.66
C ALA A 171 -11.98 10.49 -4.35
N GLN A 172 -13.01 11.35 -4.25
CA GLN A 172 -14.39 10.91 -4.04
C GLN A 172 -14.96 10.15 -5.24
N LYS A 173 -14.64 10.58 -6.46
CA LYS A 173 -15.00 9.87 -7.69
C LYS A 173 -14.41 8.45 -7.69
N VAL A 174 -13.13 8.30 -7.36
CA VAL A 174 -12.47 6.99 -7.23
C VAL A 174 -13.21 6.10 -6.22
N ILE A 175 -13.57 6.64 -5.04
CA ILE A 175 -14.35 5.88 -4.04
C ILE A 175 -15.71 5.46 -4.58
N ASN A 176 -16.39 6.33 -5.33
CA ASN A 176 -17.71 6.03 -5.89
C ASN A 176 -17.65 4.98 -7.01
N GLU A 177 -16.64 5.04 -7.87
CA GLU A 177 -16.47 4.10 -8.99
C GLU A 177 -16.00 2.72 -8.51
N CYS A 178 -15.05 2.66 -7.58
CA CYS A 178 -14.55 1.39 -7.07
C CYS A 178 -15.48 0.76 -6.02
N GLY A 179 -16.10 1.58 -5.18
CA GLY A 179 -16.77 1.12 -3.96
C GLY A 179 -15.78 0.87 -2.81
N LYS A 180 -16.23 1.16 -1.57
CA LYS A 180 -15.39 1.10 -0.37
C LYS A 180 -14.87 -0.31 -0.07
N GLU A 181 -15.71 -1.33 -0.22
CA GLU A 181 -15.32 -2.73 0.05
C GLU A 181 -14.26 -3.21 -0.96
N ALA A 182 -14.41 -2.85 -2.23
CA ALA A 182 -13.41 -3.20 -3.24
C ALA A 182 -12.08 -2.48 -2.98
N LEU A 183 -12.10 -1.20 -2.59
CA LEU A 183 -10.88 -0.48 -2.20
C LEU A 183 -10.20 -1.13 -0.99
N LYS A 184 -10.97 -1.47 0.05
CA LYS A 184 -10.44 -2.16 1.24
C LYS A 184 -9.77 -3.49 0.87
N LYS A 185 -10.46 -4.32 0.08
CA LYS A 185 -9.97 -5.65 -0.33
C LYS A 185 -8.82 -5.60 -1.33
N TYR A 186 -8.91 -4.77 -2.37
CA TYR A 186 -8.02 -4.83 -3.53
C TYR A 186 -6.94 -3.75 -3.56
N TYR A 187 -7.19 -2.57 -2.99
CA TYR A 187 -6.18 -1.49 -2.92
C TYR A 187 -5.40 -1.52 -1.59
N PHE A 188 -6.12 -1.53 -0.46
CA PHE A 188 -5.48 -1.61 0.86
C PHE A 188 -5.07 -3.05 1.26
N LYS A 189 -5.54 -4.06 0.52
CA LYS A 189 -5.24 -5.48 0.76
C LYS A 189 -5.59 -5.95 2.17
N VAL A 190 -6.63 -5.37 2.76
CA VAL A 190 -7.16 -5.75 4.08
C VAL A 190 -8.00 -7.00 3.92
N VAL A 191 -7.69 -8.01 4.72
CA VAL A 191 -8.44 -9.26 4.80
C VAL A 191 -9.28 -9.23 6.07
N ASP A 192 -10.56 -9.58 5.98
CA ASP A 192 -11.45 -9.74 7.15
C ASP A 192 -11.04 -10.93 8.05
#